data_AF-A0A9P1EZL6-F1
#
_entry.id   AF-A0A9P1EZL6-F1
#
_cell.length_a   1.000
_cell.length_b   1.000
_cell.length_c   1.000
_cell.angle_alpha   90.00
_cell.angle_beta   90.00
_cell.angle_gamma   90.00
#
_symmetry.space_group_name_H-M   'P 1'
#
loop_
_entity.id
_entity.type
_entity.pdbx_description
1 polymer ?
#
loop_
_entity_poly.entity_id
_entity_poly.type
_entity_poly.pdbx_seq_one_letter_code
_entity_poly.pdbx_strand_id
1 'polypeptide(L)'
;MALKHYTAQGYEAFQEVLQSIGKGQRVVALFTGSKNLSTGLSWCPDCVVAEPVVESVLADPAVASQDVHFVTVFVGNREVWRDPAVGFRTDPKLKLTCIPTLLEVGNKAKRLLEAQMNDEIYHEKQRLQYCLIHTVNNILQRNEFDAAKMNEICYSFDDSRWFNPHKSWIGTGNYDANILMAALQMHDLKVMWFDKRAPIERIHVDRVKAFVFNTPSRTLLTLYRGRHWFAVIRKNERFYNVDSKLNAPEPIDDIRKFLEEHGHAKDTEMMLVVENAVEEGSVVEK
;
A
#
# COMPACT_ATOMS: atom_id res chain seq x y z
N MET A 1 -9.34 -20.53 20.35
CA MET A 1 -8.24 -19.97 21.15
C MET A 1 -8.24 -18.47 20.90
N ALA A 2 -7.97 -17.65 21.92
CA ALA A 2 -8.06 -16.20 21.83
C ALA A 2 -6.69 -15.57 21.58
N LEU A 3 -6.70 -14.33 21.11
CA LEU A 3 -5.52 -13.50 20.92
C LEU A 3 -4.70 -13.40 22.21
N LYS A 4 -3.39 -13.65 22.14
CA LYS A 4 -2.47 -13.58 23.29
C LYS A 4 -1.57 -12.36 23.14
N HIS A 5 -1.54 -11.49 24.15
CA HIS A 5 -0.76 -10.26 24.13
C HIS A 5 0.57 -10.42 24.87
N TYR A 6 1.63 -9.89 24.26
CA TYR A 6 2.97 -9.81 24.81
C TYR A 6 3.52 -8.39 24.65
N THR A 7 4.43 -8.01 25.53
CA THR A 7 5.15 -6.74 25.44
C THR A 7 6.64 -7.01 25.51
N ALA A 8 7.41 -6.34 24.66
CA ALA A 8 8.88 -6.40 24.66
C ALA A 8 9.46 -4.98 24.64
N GLN A 9 10.57 -4.79 25.36
CA GLN A 9 11.34 -3.54 25.40
C GLN A 9 12.72 -3.80 24.80
N GLY A 10 12.98 -3.28 23.60
CA GLY A 10 14.23 -3.53 22.88
C GLY A 10 14.25 -4.86 22.11
N TYR A 11 15.35 -5.07 21.38
CA TYR A 11 15.47 -6.17 20.42
C TYR A 11 15.67 -7.51 21.13
N GLU A 12 16.47 -7.53 22.19
CA GLU A 12 16.78 -8.73 22.98
C GLU A 12 15.53 -9.31 23.63
N ALA A 13 14.74 -8.46 24.32
CA ALA A 13 13.48 -8.86 24.92
C ALA A 13 12.47 -9.37 23.88
N PHE A 14 12.47 -8.79 22.67
CA PHE A 14 11.65 -9.30 21.57
C PHE A 14 12.06 -10.71 21.15
N GLN A 15 13.36 -10.99 21.04
CA GLN A 15 13.84 -12.35 20.74
C GLN A 15 13.48 -13.35 21.84
N GLU A 16 13.55 -12.95 23.12
CA GLU A 16 13.12 -13.78 24.25
C GLU A 16 11.62 -14.09 24.20
N VAL A 17 10.77 -13.10 23.88
CA VAL A 17 9.33 -13.31 23.68
C VAL A 17 9.09 -14.32 22.55
N LEU A 18 9.76 -14.18 21.40
CA LEU A 18 9.64 -15.15 20.31
C LEU A 18 10.06 -16.56 20.71
N GLN A 19 11.11 -16.70 21.51
CA GLN A 19 11.54 -18.00 22.04
C GLN A 19 10.49 -18.60 22.97
N SER A 20 9.87 -17.77 23.82
CA SER A 20 8.83 -18.22 24.77
C SER A 20 7.55 -18.69 24.07
N ILE A 21 7.20 -18.09 22.93
CA ILE A 21 6.03 -18.48 22.12
C ILE A 21 6.27 -19.82 21.41
N GLY A 22 7.52 -20.09 21.01
CA GLY A 22 7.90 -21.32 20.33
C GLY A 22 7.67 -21.29 18.82
N LYS A 23 8.17 -22.33 18.14
CA LYS A 23 8.14 -22.44 16.67
C LYS A 23 6.75 -22.85 16.16
N GLY A 24 6.41 -22.39 14.95
CA GLY A 24 5.18 -22.77 14.25
C GLY A 24 3.92 -22.02 14.71
N GLN A 25 4.03 -21.13 15.70
CA GLN A 25 2.94 -20.24 16.11
C GLN A 25 2.84 -19.02 15.19
N ARG A 26 1.62 -18.54 14.96
CA ARG A 26 1.40 -17.30 14.22
C ARG A 26 1.66 -16.10 15.12
N VAL A 27 2.67 -15.31 14.78
CA VAL A 27 3.07 -14.13 15.55
C VAL A 27 2.92 -12.87 14.71
N VAL A 28 2.20 -11.89 15.23
CA VAL A 28 2.09 -10.55 14.66
C VAL A 28 2.73 -9.57 15.64
N ALA A 29 3.72 -8.82 15.18
CA ALA A 29 4.47 -7.88 16.00
C ALA A 29 4.22 -6.43 15.55
N LEU A 30 3.84 -5.57 16.48
CA LEU A 30 3.82 -4.11 16.32
C LEU A 30 5.13 -3.55 16.86
N PHE A 31 5.94 -2.96 15.98
CA PHE A 31 7.13 -2.20 16.38
C PHE A 31 6.77 -0.73 16.50
N THR A 32 6.91 -0.17 17.69
CA THR A 32 6.49 1.20 18.03
C THR A 32 7.54 1.90 18.90
N GLY A 33 7.57 3.24 18.88
CA GLY A 33 8.49 4.02 19.69
C GLY A 33 8.16 3.91 21.18
N SER A 34 9.17 3.78 22.05
CA SER A 34 8.96 3.78 23.50
C SER A 34 8.20 5.00 23.98
N LYS A 35 7.33 4.80 24.97
CA LYS A 35 6.56 5.87 25.60
C LYS A 35 7.45 6.72 26.50
N ASN A 36 7.29 8.03 26.43
CA ASN A 36 7.88 8.95 27.39
C ASN A 36 7.17 8.79 28.74
N LEU A 37 7.96 8.65 29.80
CA LEU A 37 7.43 8.42 31.15
C LEU A 37 6.59 9.58 31.70
N SER A 38 6.85 10.82 31.26
CA SER A 38 6.13 12.00 31.76
C SER A 38 4.80 12.25 31.04
N THR A 39 4.72 11.98 29.74
CA THR A 39 3.51 12.21 28.95
C THR A 39 2.69 10.94 28.71
N GLY A 40 3.29 9.75 28.88
CA GLY A 40 2.69 8.47 28.51
C GLY A 40 2.60 8.24 26.99
N LEU A 41 3.06 9.19 26.17
CA LEU A 41 2.98 9.13 24.71
C LEU A 41 4.30 8.67 24.09
N SER A 42 4.22 8.01 22.93
CA SER A 42 5.41 7.68 22.15
C SER A 42 6.17 8.94 21.73
N TRP A 43 7.50 8.87 21.65
CA TRP A 43 8.30 9.95 21.06
C TRP A 43 8.12 10.06 19.54
N CYS A 44 7.53 9.04 18.89
CA CYS A 44 7.23 9.01 17.47
C CYS A 44 5.79 9.47 17.22
N PRO A 45 5.58 10.60 16.49
CA PRO A 45 4.23 11.09 16.20
C PRO A 45 3.35 10.08 15.47
N ASP A 46 3.89 9.37 14.47
CA ASP A 46 3.13 8.37 13.72
C ASP A 46 2.69 7.19 14.60
N CYS A 47 3.50 6.83 15.61
CA CYS A 47 3.13 5.82 16.59
C CYS A 47 1.98 6.29 17.49
N VAL A 48 1.93 7.58 17.85
CA VAL A 48 0.82 8.17 18.63
C VAL A 48 -0.49 8.14 17.83
N VAL A 49 -0.42 8.37 16.52
CA VAL A 49 -1.60 8.30 15.62
C VAL A 49 -2.07 6.86 15.41
N ALA A 50 -1.14 5.91 15.24
CA ALA A 50 -1.48 4.51 14.97
C ALA A 50 -2.04 3.77 16.21
N GLU A 51 -1.61 4.16 17.41
CA GLU A 51 -1.96 3.49 18.67
C GLU A 51 -3.48 3.28 18.85
N PRO A 52 -4.35 4.31 18.78
CA PRO A 52 -5.79 4.12 18.94
C PRO A 52 -6.43 3.26 17.83
N VAL A 53 -5.89 3.30 16.60
CA VAL A 53 -6.37 2.45 15.50
C VAL A 53 -6.05 0.99 15.78
N VAL A 54 -4.83 0.69 16.22
CA VAL A 54 -4.43 -0.67 16.57
C VAL A 54 -5.22 -1.18 17.77
N GLU A 55 -5.37 -0.37 18.83
CA GLU A 55 -6.17 -0.75 20.01
C GLU A 55 -7.63 -1.07 19.64
N SER A 56 -8.24 -0.26 18.78
CA SER A 56 -9.58 -0.49 18.24
C SER A 56 -9.68 -1.84 17.51
N VAL A 57 -8.75 -2.12 16.59
CA VAL A 57 -8.73 -3.37 15.82
C VAL A 57 -8.52 -4.59 16.72
N LEU A 58 -7.65 -4.50 17.72
CA LEU A 58 -7.40 -5.60 18.66
C LEU A 58 -8.61 -5.87 19.58
N ALA A 59 -9.43 -4.85 19.85
CA ALA A 59 -10.66 -4.98 20.63
C ALA A 59 -11.84 -5.57 19.82
N ASP A 60 -11.75 -5.61 18.49
CA ASP A 60 -12.77 -6.21 17.64
C ASP A 60 -12.93 -7.72 17.97
N PRO A 61 -14.16 -8.20 18.28
CA PRO A 61 -14.39 -9.61 18.62
C PRO A 61 -13.90 -10.61 17.55
N ALA A 62 -13.98 -10.27 16.27
CA ALA A 62 -13.50 -11.11 15.18
C ALA A 62 -11.97 -11.25 15.19
N VAL A 63 -11.25 -10.22 15.65
CA VAL A 63 -9.80 -10.23 15.81
C VAL A 63 -9.40 -10.88 17.13
N ALA A 64 -10.06 -10.54 18.24
CA ALA A 64 -9.80 -11.09 19.56
C ALA A 64 -10.00 -12.63 19.62
N SER A 65 -10.84 -13.18 18.75
CA SER A 65 -11.09 -14.62 18.63
C SER A 65 -10.05 -15.39 17.79
N GLN A 66 -9.10 -14.69 17.16
CA GLN A 66 -8.03 -15.32 16.36
C GLN A 66 -6.98 -15.98 17.25
N ASP A 67 -6.51 -17.17 16.86
CA ASP A 67 -5.38 -17.84 17.52
C ASP A 67 -4.04 -17.25 17.04
N VAL A 68 -3.72 -16.07 17.54
CA VAL A 68 -2.53 -15.30 17.19
C VAL A 68 -1.83 -14.80 18.43
N HIS A 69 -0.50 -14.78 18.39
CA HIS A 69 0.34 -14.13 19.39
C HIS A 69 0.66 -12.70 18.92
N PHE A 70 0.08 -11.70 19.58
CA PHE A 70 0.31 -10.30 19.29
C PHE A 70 1.39 -9.74 20.21
N VAL A 71 2.46 -9.17 19.64
CA VAL A 71 3.60 -8.64 20.39
C VAL A 71 3.72 -7.14 20.17
N THR A 72 3.54 -6.33 21.22
CA THR A 72 3.89 -4.91 21.19
C THR A 72 5.36 -4.75 21.55
N VAL A 73 6.16 -4.33 20.58
CA VAL A 73 7.61 -4.17 20.69
C VAL A 73 7.95 -2.69 20.74
N PHE A 74 8.41 -2.23 21.89
CA PHE A 74 8.95 -0.90 22.05
C PHE A 74 10.42 -0.88 21.61
N VAL A 75 10.72 -0.16 20.54
CA VAL A 75 12.04 -0.20 19.89
C VAL A 75 13.15 0.54 20.67
N GLY A 76 12.80 1.17 21.78
CA GLY A 76 13.68 2.05 22.54
C GLY A 76 13.40 3.53 22.29
N ASN A 77 14.30 4.38 22.77
CA ASN A 77 14.27 5.82 22.52
C ASN A 77 14.67 6.16 21.07
N ARG A 78 14.57 7.45 20.72
CA ARG A 78 14.83 7.94 19.37
C ARG A 78 16.29 7.71 18.95
N GLU A 79 17.21 7.79 19.89
CA GLU A 79 18.65 7.61 19.67
C GLU A 79 18.96 6.16 19.29
N VAL A 80 18.44 5.19 20.05
CA VAL A 80 18.58 3.74 19.76
C VAL A 80 17.97 3.40 18.40
N TRP A 81 16.78 3.94 18.09
CA TRP A 81 16.12 3.65 16.82
C TRP A 81 16.85 4.23 15.58
N ARG A 82 17.54 5.36 15.76
CA ARG A 82 18.31 6.01 14.68
C ARG A 82 19.62 5.29 14.36
N ASP A 83 20.13 4.48 15.28
CA ASP A 83 21.33 3.70 15.04
C ASP A 83 21.09 2.66 13.93
N PRO A 84 21.80 2.73 12.79
CA PRO A 84 21.68 1.73 11.72
C PRO A 84 22.11 0.32 12.17
N ALA A 85 22.89 0.20 13.24
CA ALA A 85 23.37 -1.08 13.77
C ALA A 85 22.36 -1.78 14.71
N VAL A 86 21.27 -1.11 15.11
CA VAL A 86 20.27 -1.70 16.00
C VAL A 86 19.69 -2.99 15.42
N GLY A 87 19.50 -4.01 16.26
CA GLY A 87 19.08 -5.36 15.84
C GLY A 87 17.82 -5.37 14.96
N PHE A 88 16.89 -4.45 15.18
CA PHE A 88 15.68 -4.32 14.35
C PHE A 88 15.95 -4.00 12.88
N ARG A 89 17.00 -3.23 12.58
CA ARG A 89 17.37 -2.82 11.22
C ARG A 89 18.26 -3.86 10.55
N THR A 90 19.13 -4.51 11.33
CA THR A 90 20.14 -5.44 10.82
C THR A 90 19.64 -6.87 10.72
N ASP A 91 18.67 -7.31 11.55
CA ASP A 91 18.10 -8.65 11.48
C ASP A 91 17.50 -8.91 10.09
N PRO A 92 18.02 -9.89 9.32
CA PRO A 92 17.52 -10.20 7.98
C PRO A 92 16.04 -10.58 7.93
N LYS A 93 15.45 -11.05 9.03
CA LYS A 93 14.03 -11.39 9.14
C LYS A 93 13.16 -10.16 9.30
N LEU A 94 13.69 -9.12 9.96
CA LEU A 94 12.96 -7.88 10.24
C LEU A 94 13.28 -6.80 9.20
N LYS A 95 14.55 -6.36 9.06
CA LYS A 95 14.96 -5.24 8.21
C LYS A 95 13.97 -4.07 8.29
N LEU A 96 13.68 -3.61 9.51
CA LEU A 96 12.73 -2.51 9.69
C LEU A 96 13.36 -1.21 9.20
N THR A 97 12.61 -0.45 8.40
CA THR A 97 13.05 0.84 7.87
C THR A 97 12.43 2.01 8.65
N CYS A 98 11.21 1.82 9.15
CA CYS A 98 10.41 2.83 9.85
C CYS A 98 9.58 2.24 11.02
N ILE A 99 8.97 3.13 11.79
CA ILE A 99 7.97 2.81 12.83
C ILE A 99 6.82 3.84 12.71
N PRO A 100 5.56 3.47 13.03
CA PRO A 100 5.14 2.14 13.44
C PRO A 100 5.21 1.13 12.28
N THR A 101 5.51 -0.12 12.59
CA THR A 101 5.47 -1.22 11.62
C THR A 101 4.73 -2.41 12.23
N LEU A 102 3.70 -2.91 11.55
CA LEU A 102 3.06 -4.18 11.86
C LEU A 102 3.62 -5.26 10.95
N LEU A 103 4.08 -6.38 11.50
CA LEU A 103 4.68 -7.47 10.74
C LEU A 103 4.18 -8.83 11.23
N GLU A 104 3.73 -9.68 10.31
CA GLU A 104 3.61 -11.11 10.58
C GLU A 104 5.01 -11.75 10.54
N VAL A 105 5.52 -12.17 11.70
CA VAL A 105 6.91 -12.63 11.86
C VAL A 105 7.14 -13.87 11.00
N GLY A 106 8.15 -13.82 10.13
CA GLY A 106 8.44 -14.87 9.16
C GLY A 106 7.75 -14.70 7.80
N ASN A 107 6.80 -13.76 7.67
CA ASN A 107 6.16 -13.42 6.40
C ASN A 107 6.33 -11.94 6.06
N LYS A 108 7.40 -11.62 5.30
CA LYS A 108 7.75 -10.22 4.97
C LYS A 108 6.73 -9.50 4.09
N ALA A 109 5.94 -10.23 3.30
CA ALA A 109 4.91 -9.63 2.45
C ALA A 109 3.74 -9.10 3.29
N LYS A 110 3.48 -9.70 4.45
CA LYS A 110 2.44 -9.28 5.40
C LYS A 110 2.99 -8.25 6.38
N ARG A 111 3.18 -7.03 5.88
CA ARG A 111 3.65 -5.87 6.64
C ARG A 111 2.81 -4.63 6.34
N LEU A 112 2.45 -3.90 7.39
CA LEU A 112 1.89 -2.54 7.30
C LEU A 112 2.92 -1.55 7.87
N LEU A 113 3.11 -0.43 7.17
CA LEU A 113 4.05 0.64 7.54
C LEU A 113 3.28 1.94 7.79
N GLU A 114 3.66 2.71 8.82
CA GLU A 114 3.26 4.12 9.04
C GLU A 114 1.82 4.45 8.57
N ALA A 115 1.66 5.09 7.42
CA ALA A 115 0.36 5.53 6.87
C ALA A 115 -0.64 4.39 6.63
N GLN A 116 -0.17 3.16 6.42
CA GLN A 116 -1.02 1.97 6.29
C GLN A 116 -1.62 1.54 7.64
N MET A 117 -1.07 2.03 8.76
CA MET A 117 -1.55 1.78 10.12
C MET A 117 -2.40 2.93 10.67
N ASN A 118 -2.42 4.06 9.99
CA ASN A 118 -3.22 5.22 10.34
C ASN A 118 -4.47 5.30 9.44
N ASP A 119 -5.47 6.05 9.88
CA ASP A 119 -6.64 6.36 9.05
C ASP A 119 -6.32 7.35 7.91
N GLU A 120 -5.17 8.03 7.96
CA GLU A 120 -4.77 9.01 6.95
C GLU A 120 -4.40 8.37 5.61
N ILE A 121 -4.97 8.88 4.53
CA ILE A 121 -4.67 8.39 3.18
C ILE A 121 -3.33 8.95 2.72
N TYR A 122 -2.41 8.06 2.39
CA TYR A 122 -1.18 8.43 1.72
C TYR A 122 -1.47 8.96 0.31
N HIS A 123 -0.90 10.12 -0.04
CA HIS A 123 -1.16 10.77 -1.33
C HIS A 123 0.08 11.46 -1.90
N GLU A 124 0.56 10.94 -3.03
CA GLU A 124 1.57 11.59 -3.86
C GLU A 124 0.93 12.51 -4.89
N LYS A 125 1.37 13.76 -4.87
CA LYS A 125 1.02 14.77 -5.88
C LYS A 125 1.90 14.63 -7.12
N GLN A 126 1.31 14.88 -8.27
CA GLN A 126 1.96 14.69 -9.56
C GLN A 126 3.20 15.57 -9.69
N ARG A 127 4.31 14.95 -10.09
CA ARG A 127 5.50 15.64 -10.56
C ARG A 127 5.81 15.19 -11.99
N LEU A 128 6.03 16.14 -12.89
CA LEU A 128 6.35 15.87 -14.29
C LEU A 128 5.30 14.95 -14.96
N GLN A 129 5.72 13.94 -15.73
CA GLN A 129 4.82 12.95 -16.34
C GLN A 129 4.83 11.60 -15.60
N TYR A 130 5.22 11.58 -14.31
CA TYR A 130 5.28 10.36 -13.48
C TYR A 130 3.93 9.88 -12.93
N CYS A 131 2.82 10.20 -13.62
CA CYS A 131 1.48 9.86 -13.15
C CYS A 131 1.31 8.38 -12.81
N LEU A 132 1.95 7.46 -13.55
CA LEU A 132 1.90 6.03 -13.21
C LEU A 132 2.64 5.70 -11.90
N ILE A 133 3.81 6.29 -11.63
CA ILE A 133 4.55 6.08 -10.39
C ILE A 133 3.68 6.49 -9.19
N HIS A 134 3.11 7.69 -9.26
CA HIS A 134 2.24 8.21 -8.21
C HIS A 134 0.98 7.36 -8.05
N THR A 135 0.41 6.88 -9.15
CA THR A 135 -0.73 5.96 -9.12
C THR A 135 -0.38 4.67 -8.35
N VAL A 136 0.75 4.04 -8.65
CA VAL A 136 1.20 2.83 -7.95
C VAL A 136 1.46 3.10 -6.46
N ASN A 137 2.17 4.18 -6.14
CA ASN A 137 2.45 4.55 -4.75
C ASN A 137 1.18 4.88 -3.96
N ASN A 138 0.21 5.54 -4.59
CA ASN A 138 -1.10 5.79 -4.00
C ASN A 138 -1.89 4.49 -3.80
N ILE A 139 -1.82 3.51 -4.71
CA ILE A 139 -2.44 2.19 -4.50
C ILE A 139 -1.78 1.45 -3.34
N LEU A 140 -0.45 1.47 -3.26
CA LEU A 140 0.32 0.81 -2.20
C LEU A 140 0.26 1.55 -0.86
N GLN A 141 -0.24 2.79 -0.87
CA GLN A 141 -0.32 3.67 0.28
C GLN A 141 1.04 3.94 0.94
N ARG A 142 2.10 4.07 0.12
CA ARG A 142 3.46 4.41 0.55
C ARG A 142 4.35 4.87 -0.62
N ASN A 143 5.47 5.54 -0.32
CA ASN A 143 6.51 5.86 -1.30
C ASN A 143 7.33 4.60 -1.62
N GLU A 144 6.83 3.74 -2.52
CA GLU A 144 7.52 2.51 -2.89
C GLU A 144 8.41 2.71 -4.12
N PHE A 145 7.86 3.26 -5.19
CA PHE A 145 8.53 3.42 -6.45
C PHE A 145 8.97 4.86 -6.67
N ASP A 146 10.19 5.02 -7.14
CA ASP A 146 10.67 6.24 -7.77
C ASP A 146 10.97 5.97 -9.25
N ALA A 147 11.47 6.99 -9.95
CA ALA A 147 11.83 6.83 -11.35
C ALA A 147 12.92 5.78 -11.57
N ALA A 148 13.85 5.60 -10.62
CA ALA A 148 14.93 4.61 -10.75
C ALA A 148 14.37 3.19 -10.66
N LYS A 149 13.62 2.88 -9.60
CA LYS A 149 12.95 1.57 -9.42
C LYS A 149 11.98 1.26 -10.56
N MET A 150 11.21 2.25 -11.02
CA MET A 150 10.28 2.02 -12.13
C MET A 150 11.01 1.73 -13.45
N ASN A 151 12.17 2.36 -13.70
CA ASN A 151 12.98 2.04 -14.86
C ASN A 151 13.59 0.63 -14.81
N GLU A 152 13.95 0.13 -13.62
CA GLU A 152 14.44 -1.25 -13.46
C GLU A 152 13.40 -2.27 -13.92
N ILE A 153 12.11 -2.03 -13.64
CA ILE A 153 11.01 -2.85 -14.16
C ILE A 153 11.00 -2.78 -15.69
N CYS A 154 11.08 -1.59 -16.28
CA CYS A 154 11.12 -1.44 -17.75
C CYS A 154 12.25 -2.24 -18.40
N TYR A 155 13.43 -2.29 -17.77
CA TYR A 155 14.58 -3.04 -18.30
C TYR A 155 14.44 -4.56 -18.14
N SER A 156 13.57 -5.05 -17.24
CA SER A 156 13.30 -6.49 -17.14
C SER A 156 12.42 -7.04 -18.27
N PHE A 157 11.70 -6.16 -18.99
CA PHE A 157 10.85 -6.55 -20.13
C PHE A 157 11.60 -6.50 -21.48
N ASP A 158 12.65 -5.69 -21.60
CA ASP A 158 13.44 -5.52 -22.83
C ASP A 158 14.89 -5.12 -22.49
N ASP A 159 15.87 -5.87 -22.99
CA ASP A 159 17.32 -5.64 -22.79
C ASP A 159 17.81 -4.32 -23.43
N SER A 160 17.01 -3.70 -24.30
CA SER A 160 17.36 -2.48 -25.04
C SER A 160 17.20 -1.22 -24.20
N ARG A 161 18.30 -0.75 -23.60
CA ARG A 161 18.34 0.54 -22.84
C ARG A 161 18.03 1.79 -23.68
N TRP A 162 18.11 1.70 -25.00
CA TRP A 162 18.08 2.86 -25.91
C TRP A 162 16.74 2.99 -26.68
N PHE A 163 16.00 1.90 -26.83
CA PHE A 163 14.68 1.86 -27.45
C PHE A 163 13.78 0.96 -26.62
N ASN A 164 13.05 1.54 -25.67
CA ASN A 164 12.09 0.80 -24.87
C ASN A 164 10.66 1.21 -25.30
N PRO A 165 9.87 0.32 -25.91
CA PRO A 165 8.50 0.63 -26.34
C PRO A 165 7.55 0.92 -25.16
N HIS A 166 7.95 0.62 -23.93
CA HIS A 166 7.18 0.82 -22.70
C HIS A 166 7.46 2.18 -22.01
N LYS A 167 8.19 3.10 -22.66
CA LYS A 167 8.51 4.43 -22.14
C LYS A 167 8.72 5.47 -23.25
N SER A 168 8.30 6.72 -23.04
CA SER A 168 8.76 7.84 -23.87
C SER A 168 10.27 8.04 -23.78
N TRP A 169 10.95 8.12 -24.94
CA TRP A 169 12.41 8.25 -25.08
C TRP A 169 13.05 9.35 -24.22
N ILE A 170 12.34 10.48 -24.02
CA ILE A 170 12.81 11.59 -23.21
C ILE A 170 12.37 11.37 -21.76
N GLY A 171 12.99 10.45 -21.01
CA GLY A 171 13.12 10.45 -19.54
C GLY A 171 11.96 10.86 -18.60
N THR A 172 10.73 11.08 -19.07
CA THR A 172 9.70 11.87 -18.37
C THR A 172 8.68 11.01 -17.63
N GLY A 173 8.71 9.69 -17.81
CA GLY A 173 7.89 8.76 -17.01
C GLY A 173 6.54 8.37 -17.60
N ASN A 174 6.39 8.43 -18.92
CA ASN A 174 5.19 7.96 -19.62
C ASN A 174 5.20 6.43 -19.76
N TYR A 175 5.00 5.73 -18.64
CA TYR A 175 4.93 4.28 -18.54
C TYR A 175 3.56 3.74 -18.98
N ASP A 176 3.54 2.52 -19.51
CA ASP A 176 2.32 1.85 -19.98
C ASP A 176 1.71 0.88 -18.94
N ALA A 177 0.65 0.19 -19.34
CA ALA A 177 -0.08 -0.75 -18.50
C ALA A 177 0.77 -1.97 -18.06
N ASN A 178 1.75 -2.42 -18.86
CA ASN A 178 2.56 -3.58 -18.50
C ASN A 178 3.45 -3.27 -17.29
N ILE A 179 3.99 -2.04 -17.24
CA ILE A 179 4.78 -1.56 -16.11
C ILE A 179 3.93 -1.46 -14.84
N LEU A 180 2.67 -0.99 -14.95
CA LEU A 180 1.71 -1.00 -13.85
C LEU A 180 1.50 -2.41 -13.30
N MET A 181 1.23 -3.37 -14.19
CA MET A 181 0.98 -4.76 -13.84
C MET A 181 2.18 -5.38 -13.12
N ALA A 182 3.37 -5.18 -13.65
CA ALA A 182 4.61 -5.71 -13.07
C ALA A 182 4.92 -5.11 -11.70
N ALA A 183 4.78 -3.78 -11.55
CA ALA A 183 5.02 -3.10 -10.29
C ALA A 183 4.08 -3.60 -9.18
N LEU A 184 2.79 -3.78 -9.50
CA LEU A 184 1.81 -4.30 -8.54
C LEU A 184 2.01 -5.79 -8.25
N GLN A 185 2.45 -6.58 -9.22
CA GLN A 185 2.77 -8.01 -9.04
C GLN A 185 3.90 -8.25 -8.04
N MET A 186 4.88 -7.35 -7.95
CA MET A 186 5.94 -7.40 -6.92
C MET A 186 5.39 -7.33 -5.48
N HIS A 187 4.13 -6.90 -5.32
CA HIS A 187 3.43 -6.77 -4.05
C HIS A 187 2.24 -7.73 -3.90
N ASP A 188 2.26 -8.87 -4.62
CA ASP A 188 1.22 -9.91 -4.59
C ASP A 188 -0.19 -9.36 -4.94
N LEU A 189 -0.21 -8.41 -5.86
CA LEU A 189 -1.43 -7.85 -6.46
C LEU A 189 -1.49 -8.23 -7.93
N LYS A 190 -2.71 -8.32 -8.45
CA LYS A 190 -2.94 -8.52 -9.88
C LYS A 190 -3.88 -7.46 -10.43
N VAL A 191 -3.76 -7.21 -11.73
CA VAL A 191 -4.52 -6.21 -12.45
C VAL A 191 -5.36 -6.89 -13.52
N MET A 192 -6.66 -6.61 -13.53
CA MET A 192 -7.62 -7.14 -14.48
C MET A 192 -8.19 -6.00 -15.31
N TRP A 193 -8.26 -6.18 -16.63
CA TRP A 193 -8.91 -5.21 -17.51
C TRP A 193 -10.43 -5.31 -17.35
N PHE A 194 -11.12 -4.18 -17.18
CA PHE A 194 -12.57 -4.16 -17.18
C PHE A 194 -13.11 -4.06 -18.61
N ASP A 195 -13.99 -4.98 -18.99
CA ASP A 195 -14.70 -4.92 -20.26
C ASP A 195 -15.81 -3.86 -20.19
N LYS A 196 -15.60 -2.73 -20.86
CA LYS A 196 -16.57 -1.62 -20.95
C LYS A 196 -17.94 -1.97 -21.51
N ARG A 197 -18.11 -3.16 -22.11
CA ARG A 197 -19.40 -3.65 -22.59
C ARG A 197 -20.25 -4.22 -21.45
N ALA A 198 -19.63 -4.55 -20.33
CA ALA A 198 -20.30 -5.06 -19.15
C ALA A 198 -20.82 -3.90 -18.27
N PRO A 199 -22.02 -4.03 -17.68
CA PRO A 199 -22.51 -3.06 -16.70
C PRO A 199 -21.66 -3.06 -15.42
N ILE A 200 -21.50 -1.88 -14.79
CA ILE A 200 -20.73 -1.68 -13.55
C ILE A 200 -21.31 -2.49 -12.37
N GLU A 201 -22.61 -2.79 -12.41
CA GLU A 201 -23.32 -3.59 -11.41
C GLU A 201 -22.68 -4.96 -11.20
N ARG A 202 -22.08 -5.54 -12.25
CA ARG A 202 -21.43 -6.86 -12.21
C ARG A 202 -20.13 -6.88 -11.40
N ILE A 203 -19.59 -5.71 -11.06
CA ILE A 203 -18.36 -5.63 -10.28
C ILE A 203 -18.70 -5.85 -8.80
N HIS A 204 -18.07 -6.86 -8.19
CA HIS A 204 -18.03 -7.03 -6.74
C HIS A 204 -17.01 -6.05 -6.16
N VAL A 205 -17.43 -4.80 -5.96
CA VAL A 205 -16.56 -3.70 -5.51
C VAL A 205 -15.81 -4.01 -4.22
N ASP A 206 -16.36 -4.87 -3.35
CA ASP A 206 -15.72 -5.27 -2.10
C ASP A 206 -14.46 -6.12 -2.28
N ARG A 207 -14.31 -6.77 -3.43
CA ARG A 207 -13.15 -7.60 -3.78
C ARG A 207 -12.06 -6.80 -4.51
N VAL A 208 -12.33 -5.54 -4.82
CA VAL A 208 -11.42 -4.65 -5.55
C VAL A 208 -10.67 -3.77 -4.57
N LYS A 209 -9.33 -3.86 -4.59
CA LYS A 209 -8.44 -3.05 -3.74
C LYS A 209 -8.29 -1.64 -4.29
N ALA A 210 -8.20 -1.52 -5.62
CA ALA A 210 -8.17 -0.24 -6.30
C ALA A 210 -8.77 -0.34 -7.71
N PHE A 211 -9.39 0.74 -8.16
CA PHE A 211 -9.75 0.94 -9.57
C PHE A 211 -8.69 1.87 -10.18
N VAL A 212 -8.15 1.49 -11.33
CA VAL A 212 -7.14 2.28 -12.03
C VAL A 212 -7.70 2.74 -13.36
N PHE A 213 -7.53 4.01 -13.65
CA PHE A 213 -8.02 4.66 -14.85
C PHE A 213 -6.88 5.18 -15.68
N ASN A 214 -6.98 4.98 -16.99
CA ASN A 214 -6.10 5.57 -17.98
C ASN A 214 -6.94 6.46 -18.89
N THR A 215 -6.96 7.77 -18.66
CA THR A 215 -7.85 8.72 -19.33
C THR A 215 -7.08 9.69 -20.24
N PRO A 216 -7.68 10.20 -21.33
CA PRO A 216 -7.08 11.27 -22.12
C PRO A 216 -6.81 12.52 -21.25
N SER A 217 -5.59 13.06 -21.33
CA SER A 217 -5.17 14.25 -20.58
C SER A 217 -5.02 15.45 -21.51
N ARG A 218 -5.65 16.58 -21.16
CA ARG A 218 -5.49 17.86 -21.85
C ARG A 218 -4.63 18.79 -20.99
N THR A 219 -3.48 19.23 -21.51
CA THR A 219 -2.68 20.31 -20.92
C THR A 219 -3.02 21.65 -21.58
N LEU A 220 -2.73 22.75 -20.89
CA LEU A 220 -3.13 24.13 -21.25
C LEU A 220 -2.69 24.56 -22.68
N LEU A 221 -1.60 23.98 -23.21
CA LEU A 221 -1.23 24.07 -24.62
C LEU A 221 -1.74 22.83 -25.37
N THR A 222 -2.84 22.99 -26.09
CA THR A 222 -3.66 21.98 -26.77
C THR A 222 -2.98 21.15 -27.88
N LEU A 223 -1.65 21.06 -27.92
CA LEU A 223 -0.86 20.36 -28.94
C LEU A 223 -0.39 18.95 -28.54
N TYR A 224 -0.42 18.59 -27.25
CA TYR A 224 -0.04 17.25 -26.80
C TYR A 224 -1.24 16.52 -26.19
N ARG A 225 -1.75 15.50 -26.91
CA ARG A 225 -2.71 14.53 -26.38
C ARG A 225 -1.95 13.45 -25.62
N GLY A 226 -1.74 13.66 -24.33
CA GLY A 226 -1.18 12.66 -23.42
C GLY A 226 -2.26 11.78 -22.81
N ARG A 227 -1.83 10.73 -22.10
CA ARG A 227 -2.70 9.96 -21.22
C ARG A 227 -2.35 10.22 -19.77
N HIS A 228 -3.30 9.99 -18.87
CA HIS A 228 -3.15 10.21 -17.44
C HIS A 228 -3.64 9.00 -16.67
N TRP A 229 -2.78 8.53 -15.77
CA TRP A 229 -3.08 7.48 -14.83
C TRP A 229 -3.55 8.08 -13.51
N PHE A 230 -4.65 7.56 -12.98
CA PHE A 230 -5.08 7.82 -11.61
C PHE A 230 -5.76 6.59 -11.02
N ALA A 231 -5.89 6.55 -9.69
CA ALA A 231 -6.54 5.46 -8.99
C ALA A 231 -7.64 5.94 -8.04
N VAL A 232 -8.58 5.04 -7.80
CA VAL A 232 -9.51 5.07 -6.67
C VAL A 232 -9.17 3.91 -5.77
N ILE A 233 -8.99 4.17 -4.48
CA ILE A 233 -8.67 3.14 -3.49
C ILE A 233 -9.77 3.00 -2.46
N ARG A 234 -9.86 1.83 -1.83
CA ARG A 234 -10.70 1.62 -0.65
C ARG A 234 -9.87 1.76 0.63
N LYS A 235 -10.33 2.58 1.58
CA LYS A 235 -9.79 2.68 2.93
C LYS A 235 -10.92 2.87 3.93
N ASN A 236 -10.92 2.10 5.02
CA ASN A 236 -11.94 2.15 6.08
C ASN A 236 -13.38 2.12 5.52
N GLU A 237 -13.65 1.14 4.66
CA GLU A 237 -14.94 0.92 3.98
C GLU A 237 -15.41 2.03 3.02
N ARG A 238 -14.65 3.12 2.87
CA ARG A 238 -14.93 4.22 1.94
C ARG A 238 -13.99 4.20 0.75
N PHE A 239 -14.46 4.74 -0.37
CA PHE A 239 -13.66 4.91 -1.57
C PHE A 239 -13.14 6.34 -1.67
N TYR A 240 -11.92 6.49 -2.19
CA TYR A 240 -11.27 7.78 -2.33
C TYR A 240 -10.60 7.89 -3.70
N ASN A 241 -10.86 9.00 -4.38
CA ASN A 241 -10.09 9.42 -5.54
C ASN A 241 -8.72 9.91 -5.07
N VAL A 242 -7.68 9.19 -5.47
CA VAL A 242 -6.28 9.52 -5.15
C VAL A 242 -5.52 9.94 -6.40
N ASP A 243 -6.21 10.62 -7.33
CA ASP A 243 -5.55 11.27 -8.46
C ASP A 243 -4.45 12.21 -7.97
N SER A 244 -3.24 11.98 -8.46
CA SER A 244 -2.06 12.79 -8.17
C SER A 244 -2.20 14.26 -8.60
N LYS A 245 -3.16 14.61 -9.46
CA LYS A 245 -3.48 16.01 -9.82
C LYS A 245 -4.30 16.74 -8.75
N LEU A 246 -4.90 16.03 -7.80
CA LEU A 246 -5.68 16.64 -6.72
C LEU A 246 -4.76 17.24 -5.66
N ASN A 247 -5.31 18.19 -4.88
CA ASN A 247 -4.60 18.77 -3.75
C ASN A 247 -4.59 17.86 -2.51
N ALA A 248 -5.55 16.95 -2.41
CA ALA A 248 -5.69 15.93 -1.37
C ALA A 248 -6.61 14.81 -1.90
N PRO A 249 -6.62 13.63 -1.27
CA PRO A 249 -7.60 12.58 -1.57
C PRO A 249 -9.04 13.08 -1.40
N GLU A 250 -9.89 12.77 -2.38
CA GLU A 250 -11.31 13.16 -2.34
C GLU A 250 -12.17 11.93 -2.05
N PRO A 251 -13.02 11.96 -1.00
CA PRO A 251 -13.95 10.86 -0.74
C PRO A 251 -14.98 10.71 -1.86
N ILE A 252 -15.37 9.48 -2.16
CA ILE A 252 -16.39 9.14 -3.14
C ILE A 252 -17.59 8.56 -2.39
N ASP A 253 -18.71 9.29 -2.42
CA ASP A 253 -19.94 8.89 -1.72
C ASP A 253 -20.63 7.71 -2.40
N ASP A 254 -20.71 7.71 -3.72
CA ASP A 254 -21.29 6.64 -4.53
C ASP A 254 -20.26 6.12 -5.53
N ILE A 255 -19.61 5.01 -5.18
CA ILE A 255 -18.61 4.39 -6.02
C ILE A 255 -19.21 3.92 -7.36
N ARG A 256 -20.44 3.40 -7.39
CA ARG A 256 -21.02 2.88 -8.63
C ARG A 256 -21.26 4.00 -9.62
N LYS A 257 -21.82 5.12 -9.16
CA LYS A 257 -21.97 6.32 -9.97
C LYS A 257 -20.62 6.83 -10.48
N PHE A 258 -19.59 6.89 -9.63
CA PHE A 258 -18.25 7.31 -10.04
C PHE A 258 -17.67 6.40 -11.14
N LEU A 259 -17.78 5.08 -10.97
CA LEU A 259 -17.31 4.10 -11.96
C LEU A 259 -18.08 4.18 -13.28
N GLU A 260 -19.39 4.44 -13.23
CA GLU A 260 -20.21 4.62 -14.42
C GLU A 260 -19.76 5.86 -15.22
N GLU A 261 -19.54 6.98 -14.53
CA GLU A 261 -19.10 8.24 -15.14
C GLU A 261 -17.68 8.15 -15.74
N HIS A 262 -16.75 7.49 -15.03
CA HIS A 262 -15.33 7.47 -15.43
C HIS A 262 -14.94 6.23 -16.24
N GLY A 263 -15.52 5.07 -15.95
CA GLY A 263 -15.23 3.79 -16.60
C GLY A 263 -15.80 3.71 -18.01
N HIS A 264 -17.01 4.24 -18.24
CA HIS A 264 -17.62 4.32 -19.58
C HIS A 264 -17.25 5.58 -20.35
N ALA A 265 -16.46 6.49 -19.76
CA ALA A 265 -15.96 7.67 -20.45
C ALA A 265 -15.24 7.29 -21.75
N LYS A 266 -15.49 8.08 -22.81
CA LYS A 266 -14.91 7.85 -24.13
C LYS A 266 -13.39 7.87 -24.05
N ASP A 267 -12.77 6.91 -24.74
CA ASP A 267 -11.32 6.75 -24.83
C ASP A 267 -10.63 6.53 -23.46
N THR A 268 -11.33 6.28 -22.35
CA THR A 268 -10.71 5.85 -21.08
C THR A 268 -10.44 4.34 -21.06
N GLU A 269 -9.58 3.83 -20.20
CA GLU A 269 -9.52 2.40 -19.86
C GLU A 269 -9.65 2.28 -18.34
N MET A 270 -10.37 1.26 -17.88
CA MET A 270 -10.52 0.97 -16.45
C MET A 270 -9.95 -0.41 -16.16
N MET A 271 -9.20 -0.52 -15.08
CA MET A 271 -8.60 -1.75 -14.58
C MET A 271 -8.97 -1.95 -13.12
N LEU A 272 -9.09 -3.21 -12.71
CA LEU A 272 -9.40 -3.63 -11.35
C LEU A 272 -8.15 -4.23 -10.74
N VAL A 273 -7.68 -3.69 -9.63
CA VAL A 273 -6.56 -4.23 -8.87
C VAL A 273 -7.12 -5.04 -7.71
N VAL A 274 -6.71 -6.30 -7.63
CA VAL A 274 -7.15 -7.24 -6.59
C VAL A 274 -5.96 -7.96 -5.98
N GLU A 275 -6.15 -8.60 -4.82
CA GLU A 275 -5.13 -9.50 -4.28
C GLU A 275 -4.96 -10.69 -5.23
N ASN A 276 -3.72 -11.16 -5.38
CA ASN A 276 -3.38 -12.22 -6.31
C ASN A 276 -4.17 -13.52 -6.04
N ALA A 277 -4.49 -13.78 -4.76
CA ALA A 277 -5.27 -14.94 -4.32
C ALA A 277 -6.77 -14.92 -4.72
N VAL A 278 -7.33 -13.76 -5.10
CA VAL A 278 -8.75 -13.64 -5.47
C VAL A 278 -8.99 -14.27 -6.83
N GLU A 279 -9.96 -15.16 -7.01
CA GLU A 279 -10.26 -15.73 -8.34
C GLU A 279 -10.88 -14.69 -9.28
N GLU A 280 -10.41 -14.61 -10.54
CA GLU A 280 -10.84 -13.56 -11.49
C GLU A 280 -12.35 -13.60 -11.78
N GLY A 281 -12.90 -14.79 -12.02
CA GLY A 281 -14.33 -14.98 -12.29
C GLY A 281 -15.23 -14.65 -11.09
N SER A 282 -14.63 -14.32 -9.94
CA SER A 282 -15.31 -13.96 -8.72
C SER A 282 -15.31 -12.45 -8.46
N VAL A 283 -14.63 -11.66 -9.31
CA VAL A 283 -14.54 -10.19 -9.22
C VAL A 283 -15.60 -9.51 -10.07
N VAL A 284 -15.87 -10.07 -11.26
CA VAL A 284 -16.89 -9.58 -12.20
C VAL A 284 -17.81 -10.73 -12.58
N GLU A 285 -19.10 -10.58 -12.34
CA GLU A 285 -20.11 -11.55 -12.76
C GLU A 285 -20.13 -11.71 -14.28
N LYS A 286 -20.18 -12.96 -14.77
CA LYS A 286 -20.22 -13.27 -16.20
C LYS A 286 -21.56 -12.94 -16.83
#